data_AF-A0A846MSV4-F1
#
_entry.id   AF-A0A846MSV4-F1
#
_cell.length_a   1.000
_cell.length_b   1.000
_cell.length_c   1.000
_cell.angle_alpha   90.00
_cell.angle_beta   90.00
_cell.angle_gamma   90.00
#
_symmetry.space_group_name_H-M   'P 1'
#
loop_
_entity.id
_entity.type
_entity.pdbx_description
1 polymer ?
#
loop_
_entity_poly.entity_id
_entity_poly.type
_entity_poly.pdbx_seq_one_letter_code
_entity_poly.pdbx_strand_id
1 'polypeptide(L)'
;MEKKNKYIAAALAFFAGNFGAHRFYLNQPLWGVLYLMTCGLFGIGAIIDAIVFLTMSEKQFDLRYNSNDDYISGSPDKYKQNIAARLKRARDIQPLLVAQQLKDLEQMYEKGTINFEEFEYLKQKLLSGM
;
A
#
# COMPACT_ATOMS: atom_id res chain seq x y z
N MET A 1 -21.74 -3.54 -0.72
CA MET A 1 -21.11 -4.83 -0.34
C MET A 1 -20.91 -4.80 1.17
N GLU A 2 -21.49 -5.76 1.88
CA GLU A 2 -21.32 -5.88 3.34
C GLU A 2 -19.92 -6.42 3.65
N LYS A 3 -19.23 -5.86 4.64
CA LYS A 3 -17.90 -6.33 5.04
C LYS A 3 -18.00 -7.70 5.69
N LYS A 4 -17.09 -8.60 5.33
CA LYS A 4 -16.98 -9.91 5.98
C LYS A 4 -16.41 -9.70 7.37
N ASN A 5 -17.00 -10.38 8.36
CA ASN A 5 -16.60 -10.27 9.74
C ASN A 5 -15.69 -11.45 10.13
N LYS A 6 -14.52 -11.15 10.73
CA LYS A 6 -13.57 -12.18 11.18
C LYS A 6 -14.16 -13.14 12.21
N TYR A 7 -15.03 -12.65 13.09
CA TYR A 7 -15.66 -13.47 14.14
C TYR A 7 -16.65 -14.46 13.52
N ILE A 8 -17.36 -14.04 12.47
CA ILE A 8 -18.25 -14.92 11.70
C ILE A 8 -17.44 -15.98 10.96
N ALA A 9 -16.33 -15.59 10.32
CA ALA A 9 -15.42 -16.53 9.66
C ALA A 9 -14.82 -17.56 10.63
N ALA A 10 -14.42 -17.12 11.84
CA ALA A 10 -13.92 -17.99 12.90
C ALA A 10 -14.99 -18.95 13.43
N ALA A 11 -16.21 -18.46 13.66
CA ALA A 11 -17.34 -19.30 14.08
C ALA A 11 -17.68 -20.36 13.02
N LEU A 12 -17.72 -19.98 11.75
CA LEU A 12 -17.90 -20.90 10.62
C LEU A 12 -16.77 -21.94 10.55
N ALA A 13 -15.53 -21.55 10.85
CA ALA A 13 -14.41 -22.48 10.88
C ALA A 13 -14.53 -23.46 12.04
N PHE A 14 -15.05 -23.04 13.20
CA PHE A 14 -15.23 -23.90 14.36
C PHE A 14 -16.40 -24.88 14.21
N PHE A 15 -17.59 -24.41 13.80
CA PHE A 15 -18.80 -25.24 13.72
C PHE A 15 -18.95 -25.99 12.40
N ALA A 16 -18.55 -25.38 11.28
CA ALA A 16 -18.70 -25.91 9.93
C ALA A 16 -17.34 -26.11 9.22
N GLY A 17 -16.29 -26.28 10.03
CA GLY A 17 -14.91 -26.44 9.60
C GLY A 17 -14.65 -27.63 8.69
N ASN A 18 -15.22 -28.79 9.05
CA ASN A 18 -15.11 -30.04 8.29
C ASN A 18 -15.72 -29.95 6.89
N PHE A 19 -16.69 -29.04 6.70
CA PHE A 19 -17.32 -28.77 5.40
C PHE A 19 -16.64 -27.62 4.64
N GLY A 20 -15.60 -26.99 5.20
CA GLY A 20 -14.92 -25.87 4.57
C GLY A 20 -15.78 -24.60 4.44
N ALA A 21 -16.90 -24.48 5.17
CA ALA A 21 -17.87 -23.38 5.05
C ALA A 21 -17.24 -21.99 5.24
N HIS A 22 -16.26 -21.89 6.12
CA HIS A 22 -15.50 -20.65 6.34
C HIS A 22 -14.77 -20.16 5.08
N ARG A 23 -14.28 -21.05 4.20
CA ARG A 23 -13.64 -20.66 2.93
C ARG A 23 -14.64 -20.16 1.91
N PHE A 24 -15.86 -20.72 1.90
CA PHE A 24 -16.94 -20.22 1.05
C PHE A 24 -17.40 -18.82 1.48
N TYR A 25 -17.49 -18.55 2.79
CA TYR A 25 -17.76 -17.21 3.31
C TYR A 25 -16.70 -16.17 2.90
N LEU A 26 -15.45 -16.60 2.77
CA LEU A 26 -14.33 -15.76 2.35
C LEU A 26 -14.19 -15.63 0.83
N ASN A 27 -15.15 -16.10 0.03
CA ASN A 27 -15.10 -16.15 -1.44
C ASN A 27 -13.89 -16.96 -1.98
N GLN A 28 -13.51 -18.03 -1.28
CA GLN A 28 -12.44 -18.95 -1.69
C GLN A 28 -13.01 -20.35 -2.02
N PRO A 29 -13.82 -20.50 -3.09
CA PRO A 29 -14.54 -21.74 -3.37
C PRO A 29 -13.58 -22.91 -3.68
N LEU A 30 -12.46 -22.65 -4.36
CA LEU A 30 -11.47 -23.69 -4.69
C LEU A 30 -10.87 -24.32 -3.42
N TRP A 31 -10.58 -23.49 -2.41
CA TRP A 31 -10.11 -23.95 -1.10
C TRP A 31 -11.21 -24.64 -0.29
N GLY A 32 -12.45 -24.15 -0.38
CA GLY A 32 -13.61 -24.79 0.26
C GLY A 32 -13.88 -26.20 -0.30
N VAL A 33 -13.79 -26.38 -1.61
CA VAL A 33 -13.93 -27.68 -2.27
C VAL A 33 -12.78 -28.62 -1.90
N LEU A 34 -11.56 -28.11 -1.76
CA LEU A 34 -10.42 -28.91 -1.28
C LEU A 34 -10.66 -29.41 0.16
N TYR A 35 -11.22 -28.56 1.02
CA TYR A 35 -11.61 -28.94 2.39
C TYR A 35 -12.75 -29.98 2.38
N LEU A 36 -13.73 -29.87 1.49
CA LEU A 36 -14.78 -30.88 1.32
C LEU A 36 -14.22 -32.23 0.87
N MET A 37 -13.34 -32.23 -0.14
CA MET A 37 -12.76 -33.44 -0.70
C MET A 37 -11.83 -34.16 0.30
N THR A 38 -11.21 -33.40 1.20
CA THR A 38 -10.34 -33.93 2.27
C THR A 38 -11.07 -34.12 3.60
N CYS A 39 -12.38 -33.86 3.68
CA CYS A 39 -13.16 -33.78 4.93
C CYS A 39 -12.45 -32.95 6.03
N GLY A 40 -11.81 -31.84 5.65
CA GLY A 40 -11.08 -30.95 6.54
C GLY A 40 -9.88 -31.59 7.27
N LEU A 41 -9.44 -32.78 6.84
CA LEU A 41 -8.43 -33.65 7.46
C LEU A 41 -8.63 -33.87 8.98
N PHE A 42 -9.84 -34.27 9.38
CA PHE A 42 -10.28 -34.56 10.76
C PHE A 42 -10.59 -33.32 11.64
N GLY A 43 -10.82 -32.16 11.02
CA GLY A 43 -11.22 -30.94 11.72
C GLY A 43 -10.08 -30.14 12.35
N ILE A 44 -8.87 -30.69 12.37
CA ILE A 44 -7.67 -30.02 12.89
C ILE A 44 -7.35 -28.78 12.05
N GLY A 45 -7.43 -28.90 10.71
CA GLY A 45 -7.17 -27.76 9.81
C GLY A 45 -8.14 -26.60 10.05
N ALA A 46 -9.40 -26.91 10.37
CA ALA A 46 -10.41 -25.90 10.64
C ALA A 46 -10.26 -25.24 12.03
N ILE A 47 -9.82 -26.00 13.04
CA ILE A 47 -9.48 -25.45 14.36
C ILE A 47 -8.29 -24.49 14.26
N ILE A 48 -7.25 -24.86 13.50
CA ILE A 48 -6.09 -23.99 13.25
C ILE A 48 -6.55 -22.70 12.57
N ASP A 49 -7.36 -22.79 11.52
CA ASP A 49 -7.90 -21.61 10.83
C ASP A 49 -8.76 -20.73 11.75
N ALA A 50 -9.58 -21.31 12.63
CA ALA A 50 -10.37 -20.56 13.61
C ALA A 50 -9.47 -19.77 14.57
N ILE A 51 -8.41 -20.39 15.09
CA ILE A 51 -7.43 -19.73 15.97
C ILE A 51 -6.70 -18.62 15.22
N VAL A 52 -6.30 -18.86 13.97
CA VAL A 52 -5.66 -17.85 13.14
C VAL A 52 -6.59 -16.65 12.95
N PHE A 53 -7.87 -16.83 12.66
CA PHE A 53 -8.81 -15.72 12.51
C PHE A 53 -9.05 -14.94 13.80
N LEU A 54 -9.05 -15.60 14.96
CA LEU A 54 -9.19 -14.94 16.26
C LEU A 54 -7.93 -14.17 16.67
N THR A 55 -6.75 -14.73 16.42
CA THR A 55 -5.45 -14.12 16.77
C THR A 55 -5.03 -13.02 15.79
N MET A 56 -5.55 -13.05 14.57
CA MET A 56 -5.28 -12.04 13.54
C MET A 56 -5.98 -10.70 13.86
N SER A 57 -5.28 -9.59 13.59
CA SER A 57 -5.84 -8.25 13.77
C SER A 57 -6.89 -7.94 12.70
N GLU A 58 -7.89 -7.11 13.03
CA GLU A 58 -8.96 -6.73 12.11
C GLU A 58 -8.43 -6.07 10.84
N LYS A 59 -7.42 -5.21 10.97
CA LYS A 59 -6.75 -4.58 9.82
C LYS A 59 -6.16 -5.61 8.87
N GLN A 60 -5.48 -6.63 9.39
CA GLN A 60 -4.92 -7.67 8.54
C GLN A 60 -6.02 -8.50 7.89
N PHE A 61 -7.11 -8.82 8.62
CA PHE A 61 -8.21 -9.61 8.08
C PHE A 61 -8.90 -8.86 6.94
N ASP A 62 -9.18 -7.58 7.14
CA ASP A 62 -9.75 -6.71 6.13
C ASP A 62 -8.86 -6.66 4.88
N LEU A 63 -7.54 -6.52 5.06
CA LEU A 63 -6.56 -6.50 3.97
C LEU A 63 -6.50 -7.80 3.15
N ARG A 64 -6.85 -8.94 3.74
CA ARG A 64 -6.72 -10.24 3.09
C ARG A 64 -8.04 -10.77 2.53
N TYR A 65 -9.16 -10.47 3.16
CA TYR A 65 -10.45 -11.08 2.86
C TYR A 65 -11.52 -10.08 2.42
N ASN A 66 -11.43 -8.82 2.89
CA ASN A 66 -12.29 -7.74 2.42
C ASN A 66 -11.64 -6.94 1.28
N SER A 67 -10.31 -6.97 1.12
CA SER A 67 -9.62 -6.27 0.02
C SER A 67 -9.62 -6.99 -1.32
N ASN A 68 -10.01 -8.26 -1.40
CA ASN A 68 -10.16 -8.90 -2.72
C ASN A 68 -11.44 -8.43 -3.44
N ASP A 69 -12.43 -7.86 -2.72
CA ASP A 69 -13.51 -7.09 -3.35
C ASP A 69 -13.01 -5.73 -3.87
N ASP A 70 -11.94 -5.17 -3.30
CA ASP A 70 -11.18 -4.02 -3.85
C ASP A 70 -10.25 -4.41 -5.03
N TYR A 71 -10.11 -5.69 -5.38
CA TYR A 71 -9.33 -6.08 -6.57
C TYR A 71 -10.17 -6.01 -7.86
N ILE A 72 -11.49 -6.19 -7.76
CA ILE A 72 -12.45 -5.90 -8.83
C ILE A 72 -12.82 -4.40 -8.87
N SER A 73 -12.66 -3.68 -7.75
CA SER A 73 -12.77 -2.22 -7.67
C SER A 73 -11.43 -1.64 -7.25
N GLY A 74 -10.48 -1.53 -8.18
CA GLY A 74 -9.15 -0.98 -7.90
C GLY A 74 -9.28 0.37 -7.18
N SER A 75 -9.11 0.37 -5.85
CA SER A 75 -9.41 1.51 -5.01
C SER A 75 -8.49 2.67 -5.40
N PRO A 76 -9.01 3.71 -6.09
CA PRO A 76 -8.19 4.78 -6.64
C PRO A 76 -7.56 5.64 -5.53
N ASP A 77 -8.04 5.53 -4.30
CA ASP A 77 -7.74 6.48 -3.23
C ASP A 77 -6.37 6.25 -2.61
N LYS A 78 -5.91 5.00 -2.46
CA LYS A 78 -4.54 4.72 -1.96
C LYS A 78 -3.46 5.10 -2.98
N TYR A 79 -3.71 4.89 -4.27
CA TYR A 79 -2.79 5.31 -5.33
C TYR A 79 -2.70 6.83 -5.40
N LYS A 80 -3.86 7.52 -5.40
CA LYS A 80 -3.94 8.98 -5.36
C LYS A 80 -3.27 9.56 -4.11
N GLN A 81 -3.43 8.94 -2.95
CA GLN A 81 -2.81 9.40 -1.71
C GLN A 81 -1.29 9.35 -1.76
N ASN A 82 -0.72 8.24 -2.24
CA ASN A 82 0.72 8.09 -2.39
C ASN A 82 1.30 9.09 -3.42
N ILE A 83 0.57 9.40 -4.49
CA ILE A 83 0.99 10.40 -5.48
C ILE A 83 0.89 11.82 -4.93
N ALA A 84 -0.23 12.19 -4.31
CA ALA A 84 -0.43 13.53 -3.75
C ALA A 84 0.62 13.85 -2.69
N ALA A 85 1.00 12.88 -1.85
CA ALA A 85 2.08 13.02 -0.88
C ALA A 85 3.45 13.25 -1.54
N ARG A 86 3.74 12.54 -2.64
CA ARG A 86 4.99 12.70 -3.41
C ARG A 86 5.04 14.04 -4.14
N LEU A 87 3.94 14.48 -4.75
CA LEU A 87 3.84 15.77 -5.45
C LEU A 87 3.95 16.94 -4.47
N LYS A 88 3.34 16.83 -3.29
CA LYS A 88 3.47 17.84 -2.24
C LYS A 88 4.92 17.95 -1.75
N ARG A 89 5.58 16.82 -1.48
CA ARG A 89 7.02 16.81 -1.14
C ARG A 89 7.88 17.41 -2.25
N ALA A 90 7.67 17.05 -3.50
CA ALA A 90 8.45 17.58 -4.62
C ALA A 90 8.27 19.10 -4.77
N ARG A 91 7.06 19.61 -4.54
CA ARG A 91 6.77 21.05 -4.52
C ARG A 91 7.49 21.76 -3.37
N ASP A 92 7.44 21.18 -2.17
CA ASP A 92 8.08 21.76 -0.99
C ASP A 92 9.62 21.71 -1.07
N ILE A 93 10.19 20.77 -1.85
CA ILE A 93 11.65 20.57 -2.07
C ILE A 93 12.25 21.44 -3.20
N GLN A 94 11.43 22.01 -4.08
CA GLN A 94 11.93 22.82 -5.18
C GLN A 94 12.72 24.09 -4.75
N PRO A 95 12.27 24.90 -3.77
CA PRO A 95 12.97 26.15 -3.42
C PRO A 95 14.34 25.95 -2.76
N LEU A 96 14.53 24.87 -2.01
CA LEU A 96 15.81 24.54 -1.38
C LEU A 96 16.82 23.93 -2.35
N LEU A 97 16.36 23.25 -3.40
CA LEU A 97 17.26 22.77 -4.46
C LEU A 97 17.81 23.93 -5.29
N VAL A 98 16.96 24.92 -5.62
CA VAL A 98 17.39 26.13 -6.34
C VAL A 98 18.33 26.98 -5.48
N ALA A 99 18.04 27.14 -4.19
CA ALA A 99 18.94 27.84 -3.26
C ALA A 99 20.32 27.18 -3.18
N GLN A 100 20.36 25.84 -3.19
CA GLN A 100 21.61 25.09 -3.20
C GLN A 100 22.37 25.26 -4.52
N GLN A 101 21.67 25.23 -5.66
CA GLN A 101 22.26 25.50 -6.98
C GLN A 101 22.82 26.93 -7.10
N LEU A 102 22.13 27.93 -6.54
CA LEU A 102 22.62 29.31 -6.50
C LEU A 102 23.90 29.44 -5.66
N LYS A 103 23.93 28.77 -4.50
CA LYS A 103 25.10 28.74 -3.63
C LYS A 103 26.31 28.09 -4.31
N ASP A 104 26.11 26.97 -5.00
CA ASP A 104 27.17 26.31 -5.75
C ASP A 104 27.67 27.20 -6.91
N LEU A 105 26.76 27.95 -7.56
CA LEU A 105 27.10 28.92 -8.60
C LEU A 105 27.98 30.07 -8.07
N GLU A 106 27.63 30.63 -6.92
CA GLU A 106 28.40 31.70 -6.27
C GLU A 106 29.81 31.20 -5.93
N GLN A 107 29.94 29.97 -5.42
CA GLN A 107 31.25 29.37 -5.16
C GLN A 107 32.08 29.16 -6.43
N MET A 108 31.46 28.81 -7.55
CA MET A 108 32.18 28.66 -8.83
C MET A 108 32.70 29.99 -9.36
N TYR A 109 31.94 31.07 -9.17
CA TYR A 109 32.35 32.44 -9.49
C TYR A 109 33.49 32.91 -8.57
N GLU A 110 33.37 32.72 -7.25
CA GLU A 110 34.43 33.07 -6.28
C GLU A 110 35.75 32.34 -6.55
N LYS A 111 35.68 31.08 -7.00
CA LYS A 111 36.86 30.30 -7.39
C LYS A 111 37.47 30.73 -8.73
N GLY A 112 36.84 31.67 -9.45
CA GLY A 112 37.27 32.11 -10.77
C GLY A 112 37.13 31.05 -11.87
N THR A 113 36.27 30.05 -11.65
CA THR A 113 36.07 28.93 -12.59
C THR A 113 35.14 29.30 -13.75
N ILE A 114 34.28 30.30 -13.53
CA ILE A 114 33.29 30.82 -14.49
C ILE A 114 33.35 32.35 -14.50
N ASN A 115 33.06 32.96 -15.65
CA ASN A 115 33.03 34.40 -15.83
C ASN A 115 31.75 35.03 -15.24
N PHE A 116 31.77 36.34 -14.95
CA PHE A 116 30.62 37.13 -14.51
C PHE A 116 29.42 37.02 -15.48
N GLU A 117 29.67 37.03 -16.78
CA GLU A 117 28.61 36.87 -17.79
C GLU A 117 27.94 35.49 -17.76
N GLU A 118 28.73 34.43 -17.58
CA GLU A 118 28.21 33.06 -17.46
C GLU A 118 27.44 32.87 -16.15
N PHE A 119 27.93 33.48 -15.06
CA PHE A 119 27.26 33.47 -13.76
C PHE A 119 25.89 34.16 -13.82
N GLU A 120 25.80 35.37 -14.38
CA GLU A 120 24.56 36.12 -14.52
C GLU A 120 23.54 35.39 -15.41
N TYR A 121 23.99 34.82 -16.53
CA TYR A 121 23.13 34.03 -17.42
C TYR A 121 22.54 32.81 -16.70
N LEU A 122 23.36 32.05 -15.99
CA LEU A 122 22.94 30.84 -15.28
C LEU A 122 22.04 31.17 -14.07
N LYS A 123 22.34 32.25 -13.35
CA LYS A 123 21.50 32.77 -12.26
C LYS A 123 20.12 33.18 -12.77
N GLN A 124 20.04 33.91 -13.89
CA GLN A 124 18.77 34.26 -14.51
C GLN A 124 18.00 33.02 -14.98
N LYS A 125 18.66 32.06 -15.61
CA LYS A 125 18.03 30.83 -16.10
C LYS A 125 17.43 29.97 -14.98
N LEU A 126 18.07 29.96 -13.81
CA LEU A 126 17.55 29.30 -12.61
C LEU A 126 16.35 30.04 -12.01
N LEU A 127 16.37 31.37 -12.01
CA LEU A 127 15.28 32.19 -11.48
C LEU A 127 14.07 32.24 -12.42
N SER A 128 14.27 32.17 -13.74
CA SER A 128 13.21 32.16 -14.74
C SER A 128 12.58 30.78 -14.96
N GLY A 129 13.19 29.71 -14.41
CA GLY A 129 12.72 28.34 -14.52
C GLY A 129 11.72 27.91 -13.44
N MET A 130 11.40 28.80 -12.51
CA MET A 130 10.35 28.64 -11.49
C MET A 130 8.99 29.18 -11.97
#